data_AF-A0A8S8XLN7-F1
#
_entry.id   AF-A0A8S8XLN7-F1
#
_cell.length_a   1.000
_cell.length_b   1.000
_cell.length_c   1.000
_cell.angle_alpha   90.00
_cell.angle_beta   90.00
_cell.angle_gamma   90.00
#
_symmetry.space_group_name_H-M   'P 1'
#
loop_
_entity.id
_entity.type
_entity.pdbx_description
1 polymer ?
#
loop_
_entity_poly.entity_id
_entity_poly.type
_entity_poly.pdbx_seq_one_letter_code
_entity_poly.pdbx_strand_id
1 'polypeptide(L)'
;MSGGGASRACFLVLVMFSAAFSGCFGESGDTGINSDRDVVITPETLSGGVFQPLTITAKADLSAYIPYLILNEDNGFVQNSTVIDLKSGESVQLSVLAPPRTDTAVILLGDYGRDIWPVRSIEESWKTWFDRRGYDAVDNPTITRVEGVNGSLDTIDYANETTGSVAVVKLSVKRQMAAAFSESEGGRHSMGLVDGRTVFNYINIMSDETPDFDDPADGAVGYLDRWAGQGNLAYEDAAQYLISTMEGFGLEVIVQRFVYDSLMTGAQNPEAYNVCGYRFGEVDPDKWMVFGAHFDIAPPVNGGMLDPHIVGRTYGTRVGAYDNTAGTSMVLTVAEAMAAYSTRNTMVFCLWSGEEGGKRGSDFWTDYWVKEDNPNVEVTNYVNLDMAGVNWPGGGGAPCGNGHGGGNGNCDPEPQIDPDGYPKDSEVWPMRVYIGPSLDP
;
A
#
# COMPACT_ATOMS: atom_id res chain seq x y z
N MET A 1 3.83 81.05 -0.64
CA MET A 1 4.10 79.66 -1.04
C MET A 1 5.53 79.32 -0.61
N SER A 2 5.73 78.80 0.60
CA SER A 2 7.07 78.44 1.12
C SER A 2 6.93 77.33 2.19
N GLY A 3 6.63 76.11 1.77
CA GLY A 3 6.44 74.97 2.69
C GLY A 3 7.00 73.63 2.19
N GLY A 4 7.63 73.58 1.01
CA GLY A 4 8.06 72.32 0.39
C GLY A 4 9.50 71.88 0.68
N GLY A 5 10.35 72.76 1.21
CA GLY A 5 11.77 72.47 1.41
C GLY A 5 12.06 71.63 2.65
N ALA A 6 11.44 71.97 3.79
CA ALA A 6 11.69 71.31 5.06
C ALA A 6 11.11 69.88 5.12
N SER A 7 9.93 69.65 4.53
CA SER A 7 9.32 68.31 4.49
C SER A 7 10.10 67.36 3.58
N ARG A 8 10.60 67.85 2.44
CA ARG A 8 11.47 67.07 1.53
C ARG A 8 12.81 66.74 2.18
N ALA A 9 13.40 67.66 2.94
CA ALA A 9 14.63 67.42 3.67
C ALA A 9 14.45 66.36 4.77
N CYS A 10 13.38 66.44 5.58
CA CYS A 10 13.07 65.40 6.57
C CYS A 10 12.82 64.03 5.92
N PHE A 11 12.13 63.99 4.79
CA PHE A 11 11.88 62.72 4.08
C PHE A 11 13.16 62.09 3.55
N LEU A 12 14.08 62.87 2.97
CA LEU A 12 15.39 62.39 2.52
C LEU A 12 16.26 61.89 3.67
N VAL A 13 16.24 62.58 4.82
CA VAL A 13 16.96 62.13 6.03
C VAL A 13 16.38 60.82 6.55
N LEU A 14 15.05 60.67 6.58
CA LEU A 14 14.39 59.42 6.97
C LEU A 14 14.77 58.27 6.03
N VAL A 15 14.74 58.47 4.71
CA VAL A 15 15.13 57.45 3.72
C VAL A 15 16.61 57.06 3.87
N MET A 16 17.50 58.02 4.11
CA MET A 16 18.92 57.73 4.33
C MET A 16 19.18 57.02 5.66
N PHE A 17 18.41 57.31 6.72
CA PHE A 17 18.45 56.55 7.97
C PHE A 17 17.87 55.15 7.80
N SER A 18 16.82 54.96 7.01
CA SER A 18 16.26 53.63 6.70
C SER A 18 17.26 52.73 5.97
N ALA A 19 18.07 53.29 5.06
CA ALA A 19 19.12 52.55 4.36
C ALA A 19 20.29 52.13 5.29
N ALA A 20 20.53 52.86 6.38
CA ALA A 20 21.50 52.45 7.41
C ALA A 20 20.98 51.31 8.29
N PHE A 21 19.66 51.16 8.44
CA PHE A 21 19.04 50.04 9.15
C PHE A 21 18.88 48.78 8.28
N SER A 22 18.88 48.88 6.94
CA SER A 22 18.84 47.70 6.06
C SER A 22 20.15 46.92 6.01
N GLY A 23 21.26 47.49 6.51
CA GLY A 23 22.58 46.84 6.55
C GLY A 23 22.91 46.11 7.86
N CYS A 24 22.04 46.18 8.88
CA CYS A 24 22.31 45.63 10.22
C CYS A 24 21.17 44.72 10.74
N PHE A 25 20.46 44.07 9.81
CA PHE A 25 19.34 43.16 10.09
C PHE A 25 19.38 41.87 9.25
N GLY A 26 20.54 41.55 8.65
CA GLY A 26 20.65 40.45 7.69
C GLY A 26 22.02 39.80 7.68
N GLU A 27 22.47 39.33 8.85
CA GLU A 27 23.45 38.23 8.99
C GLU A 27 23.54 37.91 10.48
N SER A 28 22.46 37.36 11.05
CA SER A 28 22.67 36.38 12.11
C SER A 28 23.41 35.24 11.41
N GLY A 29 24.71 35.09 11.66
CA GLY A 29 25.48 33.95 11.19
C GLY A 29 24.76 32.70 11.65
N ASP A 30 23.96 32.12 10.77
CA ASP A 30 23.22 30.90 11.02
C ASP A 30 24.27 29.80 10.99
N THR A 31 24.77 29.47 12.18
CA THR A 31 25.70 28.37 12.39
C THR A 31 24.88 27.09 12.32
N GLY A 32 24.65 26.61 11.09
CA GLY A 32 23.91 25.39 10.81
C GLY A 32 23.65 25.22 9.31
N ILE A 33 23.28 24.00 8.93
CA ILE A 33 22.86 23.68 7.57
C ILE A 33 21.57 24.44 7.23
N ASN A 34 21.52 25.05 6.05
CA ASN A 34 20.36 25.77 5.55
C ASN A 34 19.87 25.15 4.22
N SER A 35 18.61 24.71 4.21
CA SER A 35 18.01 23.99 3.08
C SER A 35 17.89 24.80 1.78
N ASP A 36 17.91 26.13 1.83
CA ASP A 36 17.77 27.00 0.65
C ASP A 36 19.11 27.26 -0.07
N ARG A 37 20.23 27.22 0.67
CA ARG A 37 21.56 27.55 0.13
C ARG A 37 22.54 26.39 0.08
N ASP A 38 22.42 25.40 0.96
CA ASP A 38 23.48 24.40 1.19
C ASP A 38 23.24 23.08 0.43
N VAL A 39 22.06 22.91 -0.18
CA VAL A 39 21.73 21.75 -1.01
C VAL A 39 20.88 22.14 -2.21
N VAL A 40 20.94 21.35 -3.28
CA VAL A 40 20.01 21.40 -4.40
C VAL A 40 19.47 20.00 -4.63
N ILE A 41 18.14 19.86 -4.68
CA ILE A 41 17.46 18.59 -4.95
C ILE A 41 16.75 18.69 -6.30
N THR A 42 16.95 17.70 -7.16
CA THR A 42 16.33 17.62 -8.47
C THR A 42 15.69 16.24 -8.68
N PRO A 43 14.42 16.15 -9.13
CA PRO A 43 13.50 17.27 -9.42
C PRO A 43 12.86 17.87 -8.15
N GLU A 44 12.39 19.12 -8.24
CA GLU A 44 11.65 19.80 -7.15
C GLU A 44 10.22 19.22 -6.97
N THR A 45 9.66 18.63 -8.02
CA THR A 45 8.37 17.94 -8.01
C THR A 45 8.58 16.46 -8.32
N LEU A 46 8.28 15.62 -7.34
CA LEU A 46 8.33 14.18 -7.43
C LEU A 46 7.05 13.60 -8.05
N SER A 47 7.20 12.60 -8.91
CA SER A 47 6.09 11.79 -9.38
C SER A 47 5.70 10.77 -8.30
N GLY A 48 4.48 10.86 -7.79
CA GLY A 48 3.99 9.99 -6.72
C GLY A 48 3.72 8.57 -7.22
N GLY A 49 4.12 7.57 -6.44
CA GLY A 49 3.82 6.17 -6.67
C GLY A 49 4.73 5.46 -7.68
N VAL A 50 5.79 6.08 -8.17
CA VAL A 50 6.78 5.45 -9.06
C VAL A 50 8.20 5.66 -8.53
N PHE A 51 9.09 4.68 -8.76
CA PHE A 51 10.52 4.89 -8.57
C PHE A 51 11.02 5.89 -9.62
N GLN A 52 11.80 6.87 -9.17
CA GLN A 52 12.36 7.90 -10.04
C GLN A 52 13.73 8.36 -9.53
N PRO A 53 14.60 8.87 -10.40
CA PRO A 53 15.87 9.43 -9.98
C PRO A 53 15.64 10.71 -9.17
N LEU A 54 16.28 10.78 -8.01
CA LEU A 54 16.36 11.92 -7.13
C LEU A 54 17.83 12.26 -6.94
N THR A 55 18.25 13.43 -7.45
CA THR A 55 19.63 13.89 -7.33
C THR A 55 19.75 14.90 -6.21
N ILE A 56 20.68 14.67 -5.28
CA ILE A 56 20.99 15.55 -4.16
C ILE A 56 22.41 16.08 -4.39
N THR A 57 22.56 17.39 -4.55
CA THR A 57 23.85 18.07 -4.75
C THR A 57 24.15 18.97 -3.57
N ALA A 58 25.27 18.71 -2.89
CA ALA A 58 25.68 19.47 -1.72
C ALA A 58 26.52 20.70 -2.10
N LYS A 59 26.21 21.84 -1.51
CA LYS A 59 26.99 23.09 -1.62
C LYS A 59 27.83 23.36 -0.37
N ALA A 60 27.56 22.65 0.72
CA ALA A 60 28.35 22.60 1.94
C ALA A 60 28.50 21.14 2.40
N ASP A 61 29.44 20.86 3.31
CA ASP A 61 29.57 19.52 3.91
C ASP A 61 28.32 19.25 4.78
N LEU A 62 27.56 18.21 4.44
CA LEU A 62 26.29 17.87 5.11
C LEU A 62 26.01 16.37 5.08
N SER A 63 25.10 15.94 5.95
CA SER A 63 24.42 14.65 5.84
C SER A 63 22.97 14.87 5.46
N ALA A 64 22.39 13.96 4.68
CA ALA A 64 20.97 13.97 4.32
C ALA A 64 20.31 12.64 4.65
N TYR A 65 19.15 12.71 5.32
CA TYR A 65 18.28 11.58 5.60
C TYR A 65 17.09 11.59 4.65
N ILE A 66 16.90 10.48 3.93
CA ILE A 66 15.87 10.29 2.91
C ILE A 66 14.86 9.27 3.45
N PRO A 67 13.69 9.71 3.96
CA PRO A 67 12.72 8.86 4.64
C PRO A 67 11.75 8.14 3.68
N TYR A 68 12.28 7.52 2.63
CA TYR A 68 11.50 6.91 1.55
C TYR A 68 12.05 5.55 1.14
N LEU A 69 11.23 4.76 0.43
CA LEU A 69 11.70 3.52 -0.16
C LEU A 69 12.67 3.82 -1.29
N ILE A 70 13.82 3.13 -1.28
CA ILE A 70 14.90 3.31 -2.24
C ILE A 70 15.13 1.98 -2.95
N LEU A 71 15.12 1.99 -4.27
CA LEU A 71 15.61 0.87 -5.05
C LEU A 71 17.13 0.98 -5.10
N ASN A 72 17.80 0.11 -4.34
CA ASN A 72 19.25 0.11 -4.24
C ASN A 72 19.84 -0.60 -5.47
N GLU A 73 20.50 0.16 -6.33
CA GLU A 73 21.07 -0.36 -7.59
C GLU A 73 22.26 -1.32 -7.36
N ASP A 74 22.92 -1.25 -6.19
CA ASP A 74 24.08 -2.09 -5.89
C ASP A 74 23.69 -3.56 -5.65
N ASN A 75 22.51 -3.78 -5.07
CA ASN A 75 22.03 -5.12 -4.71
C ASN A 75 20.66 -5.49 -5.31
N GLY A 76 20.00 -4.56 -6.00
CA GLY A 76 18.69 -4.78 -6.65
C GLY A 76 17.50 -4.82 -5.69
N PHE A 77 17.70 -4.64 -4.38
CA PHE A 77 16.62 -4.68 -3.39
C PHE A 77 16.05 -3.30 -3.10
N VAL A 78 14.77 -3.29 -2.73
CA VAL A 78 14.13 -2.10 -2.14
C VAL A 78 14.47 -2.06 -0.64
N GLN A 79 15.00 -0.94 -0.17
CA GLN A 79 15.27 -0.68 1.25
C GLN A 79 14.43 0.47 1.79
N ASN A 80 14.19 0.47 3.10
CA ASN A 80 13.49 1.55 3.78
C ASN A 80 14.48 2.62 4.24
N SER A 81 14.46 3.76 3.58
CA SER A 81 15.24 4.96 3.90
C SER A 81 16.76 4.77 3.78
N THR A 82 17.49 5.88 3.83
CA THR A 82 18.96 5.91 3.91
C THR A 82 19.42 7.22 4.53
N VAL A 83 20.64 7.22 5.04
CA VAL A 83 21.42 8.44 5.30
C VAL A 83 22.57 8.48 4.30
N ILE A 84 22.94 9.67 3.83
CA ILE A 84 24.10 9.89 2.96
C ILE A 84 24.93 11.06 3.49
N ASP A 85 26.25 10.93 3.41
CA ASP A 85 27.18 12.02 3.67
C ASP A 85 27.65 12.60 2.35
N LEU A 86 27.63 13.93 2.21
CA LEU A 86 28.07 14.64 1.03
C LEU A 86 28.97 15.79 1.42
N LYS A 87 30.16 15.86 0.84
CA LYS A 87 31.03 17.04 0.92
C LYS A 87 30.58 18.10 -0.06
N SER A 88 30.99 19.34 0.17
CA SER A 88 30.75 20.46 -0.75
C SER A 88 31.21 20.11 -2.17
N GLY A 89 30.28 20.22 -3.13
CA GLY A 89 30.49 19.90 -4.53
C GLY A 89 30.18 18.45 -4.91
N GLU A 90 29.91 17.56 -3.96
CA GLU A 90 29.49 16.19 -4.24
C GLU A 90 28.00 16.11 -4.58
N SER A 91 27.65 15.10 -5.39
CA SER A 91 26.28 14.80 -5.77
C SER A 91 26.06 13.31 -5.79
N VAL A 92 24.88 12.87 -5.33
CA VAL A 92 24.43 11.49 -5.46
C VAL A 92 23.07 11.46 -6.14
N GLN A 93 22.83 10.39 -6.91
CA GLN A 93 21.53 10.08 -7.48
C GLN A 93 21.00 8.81 -6.83
N LEU A 94 19.76 8.85 -6.35
CA LEU A 94 19.07 7.73 -5.73
C LEU A 94 17.79 7.42 -6.51
N SER A 95 17.41 6.15 -6.63
CA SER A 95 16.09 5.76 -7.14
C SER A 95 15.09 5.70 -5.99
N VAL A 96 14.22 6.71 -5.89
CA VAL A 96 13.31 6.90 -4.75
C VAL A 96 11.85 6.71 -5.17
N LEU A 97 11.09 5.95 -4.38
CA LEU A 97 9.63 5.84 -4.53
C LEU A 97 8.94 6.93 -3.69
N ALA A 98 8.44 7.96 -4.38
CA ALA A 98 7.69 9.01 -3.72
C ALA A 98 6.30 8.50 -3.30
N PRO A 99 5.80 8.90 -2.12
CA PRO A 99 4.52 8.42 -1.59
C PRO A 99 3.34 8.77 -2.53
N PRO A 100 2.44 7.81 -2.85
CA PRO A 100 1.44 7.98 -3.90
C PRO A 100 0.21 8.82 -3.52
N ARG A 101 0.00 9.13 -2.23
CA ARG A 101 -1.24 9.75 -1.71
C ARG A 101 -0.98 11.02 -0.88
N THR A 102 0.08 11.75 -1.18
CA THR A 102 0.42 13.03 -0.54
C THR A 102 0.90 14.04 -1.57
N ASP A 103 0.82 15.32 -1.22
CA ASP A 103 1.32 16.45 -1.99
C ASP A 103 2.73 16.91 -1.54
N THR A 104 3.22 16.36 -0.43
CA THR A 104 4.41 16.83 0.27
C THR A 104 5.34 15.66 0.57
N ALA A 105 6.61 15.84 0.22
CA ALA A 105 7.75 15.04 0.66
C ALA A 105 8.79 15.93 1.35
N VAL A 106 9.68 15.32 2.13
CA VAL A 106 10.71 15.99 2.92
C VAL A 106 12.04 15.23 2.83
N ILE A 107 13.14 15.95 2.79
CA ILE A 107 14.49 15.42 3.05
C ILE A 107 15.04 16.20 4.23
N LEU A 108 15.57 15.49 5.22
CA LEU A 108 16.14 16.09 6.41
C LEU A 108 17.64 16.28 6.18
N LEU A 109 18.18 17.42 6.59
CA LEU A 109 19.59 17.76 6.49
C LEU A 109 20.16 18.04 7.87
N GLY A 110 21.41 17.65 8.08
CA GLY A 110 22.14 17.85 9.31
C GLY A 110 23.62 18.00 9.04
N ASP A 111 24.38 18.31 10.10
CA ASP A 111 25.83 18.41 10.02
C ASP A 111 26.44 17.11 9.48
N TYR A 112 27.55 17.24 8.76
CA TYR A 112 28.26 16.10 8.17
C TYR A 112 28.61 15.04 9.22
N GLY A 113 28.31 13.78 8.92
CA GLY A 113 28.49 12.64 9.82
C GLY A 113 27.43 12.51 10.90
N ARG A 114 26.23 13.08 10.70
CA ARG A 114 25.14 12.96 11.68
C ARG A 114 24.52 11.56 11.69
N ASP A 115 24.53 10.93 12.86
CA ASP A 115 24.02 9.57 13.03
C ASP A 115 22.55 9.49 13.48
N ILE A 116 22.09 10.42 14.33
CA ILE A 116 20.75 10.35 14.95
C ILE A 116 19.80 11.38 14.31
N TRP A 117 18.62 10.93 13.88
CA TRP A 117 17.66 11.76 13.15
C TRP A 117 16.27 11.72 13.77
N PRO A 118 15.54 12.86 13.82
CA PRO A 118 14.16 12.88 14.24
C PRO A 118 13.27 12.32 13.13
N VAL A 119 12.26 11.55 13.49
CA VAL A 119 11.25 11.03 12.56
C VAL A 119 9.84 11.31 13.06
N ARG A 120 8.88 11.25 12.14
CA ARG A 120 7.46 11.32 12.48
C ARG A 120 6.99 10.06 13.21
N SER A 121 5.92 10.18 14.00
CA SER A 121 5.19 9.01 14.50
C SER A 121 4.48 8.27 13.36
N ILE A 122 4.11 7.02 13.58
CA ILE A 122 3.54 6.15 12.53
C ILE A 122 2.18 6.65 12.04
N GLU A 123 1.41 7.25 12.93
CA GLU A 123 0.08 7.84 12.72
C GLU A 123 0.10 9.24 12.10
N GLU A 124 1.29 9.83 11.95
CA GLU A 124 1.48 11.18 11.45
C GLU A 124 1.99 11.17 10.01
N SER A 125 1.56 12.12 9.18
CA SER A 125 2.14 12.33 7.84
C SER A 125 3.36 13.25 7.89
N TRP A 126 4.31 13.12 6.94
CA TRP A 126 5.44 14.06 6.85
C TRP A 126 5.00 15.53 6.66
N LYS A 127 3.84 15.77 6.03
CA LYS A 127 3.24 17.10 5.91
C LYS A 127 2.87 17.65 7.29
N THR A 128 2.09 16.88 8.06
CA THR A 128 1.67 17.25 9.41
C THR A 128 2.87 17.45 10.33
N TRP A 129 3.85 16.55 10.27
CA TRP A 129 5.10 16.62 11.03
C TRP A 129 5.85 17.92 10.74
N PHE A 130 5.97 18.29 9.45
CA PHE A 130 6.60 19.53 9.05
C PHE A 130 5.80 20.76 9.52
N ASP A 131 4.49 20.75 9.32
CA ASP A 131 3.60 21.88 9.64
C ASP A 131 3.56 22.17 11.15
N ARG A 132 3.66 21.14 12.01
CA ARG A 132 3.79 21.31 13.47
C ARG A 132 5.21 21.66 13.95
N ARG A 133 6.14 21.92 13.03
CA ARG A 133 7.58 22.16 13.30
C ARG A 133 8.28 21.00 13.99
N GLY A 134 7.99 19.77 13.57
CA GLY A 134 8.66 18.57 14.08
C GLY A 134 10.18 18.65 13.96
N TYR A 135 10.73 19.36 12.96
CA TYR A 135 12.17 19.52 12.79
C TYR A 135 12.90 20.30 13.90
N ASP A 136 12.17 21.00 14.77
CA ASP A 136 12.73 21.69 15.95
C ASP A 136 12.36 20.98 17.27
N ALA A 137 11.54 19.92 17.21
CA ALA A 137 10.97 19.29 18.38
C ALA A 137 11.88 18.17 18.93
N VAL A 138 12.01 18.12 20.27
CA VAL A 138 12.90 17.19 20.99
C VAL A 138 12.21 15.90 21.44
N ASP A 139 10.88 15.83 21.29
CA ASP A 139 10.02 14.72 21.70
C ASP A 139 9.65 13.78 20.54
N ASN A 140 10.21 14.00 19.35
CA ASN A 140 10.02 13.08 18.24
C ASN A 140 10.67 11.73 18.52
N PRO A 141 10.10 10.63 18.00
CA PRO A 141 10.85 9.39 17.82
C PRO A 141 12.12 9.63 17.02
N THR A 142 13.15 8.81 17.25
CA THR A 142 14.43 8.94 16.57
C THR A 142 14.87 7.64 15.92
N ILE A 143 15.69 7.79 14.89
CA ILE A 143 16.40 6.69 14.24
C ILE A 143 17.90 6.94 14.31
N THR A 144 18.68 5.87 14.25
CA THR A 144 20.13 5.91 14.09
C THR A 144 20.53 5.32 12.74
N ARG A 145 21.58 5.86 12.16
CA ARG A 145 22.25 5.31 10.98
C ARG A 145 22.89 3.97 11.32
N VAL A 146 22.80 3.03 10.39
CA VAL A 146 23.52 1.75 10.41
C VAL A 146 24.29 1.60 9.11
N GLU A 147 25.61 1.44 9.21
CA GLU A 147 26.50 1.36 8.06
C GLU A 147 26.10 0.23 7.11
N GLY A 148 26.05 0.55 5.81
CA GLY A 148 25.76 -0.42 4.76
C GLY A 148 26.80 -1.53 4.66
N VAL A 149 26.39 -2.70 4.19
CA VAL A 149 27.32 -3.84 4.02
C VAL A 149 28.07 -3.71 2.71
N ASN A 150 29.39 -3.88 2.73
CA ASN A 150 30.26 -3.80 1.55
C ASN A 150 30.17 -2.46 0.78
N GLY A 151 29.89 -1.37 1.49
CA GLY A 151 29.78 -0.03 0.88
C GLY A 151 28.47 0.22 0.14
N SER A 152 27.45 -0.62 0.35
CA SER A 152 26.07 -0.29 -0.07
C SER A 152 25.57 0.94 0.68
N LEU A 153 24.45 1.50 0.21
CA LEU A 153 23.70 2.51 0.98
C LEU A 153 23.48 2.07 2.43
N ASP A 154 23.57 3.05 3.32
CA ASP A 154 23.31 2.86 4.74
C ASP A 154 21.84 2.52 4.98
N THR A 155 21.61 1.85 6.10
CA THR A 155 20.26 1.54 6.59
C THR A 155 20.00 2.31 7.88
N ILE A 156 18.81 2.11 8.46
CA ILE A 156 18.40 2.78 9.69
C ILE A 156 17.88 1.77 10.70
N ASP A 157 18.02 2.11 11.98
CA ASP A 157 17.38 1.40 13.08
C ASP A 157 16.75 2.38 14.07
N TYR A 158 15.84 1.92 14.91
CA TYR A 158 15.22 2.73 15.94
C TYR A 158 16.25 3.15 16.99
N ALA A 159 16.16 4.42 17.42
CA ALA A 159 16.97 4.95 18.50
C ALA A 159 16.10 5.38 19.68
N ASN A 160 16.63 5.22 20.89
CA ASN A 160 16.04 5.72 22.14
C ASN A 160 16.84 6.91 22.67
N GLU A 161 17.25 7.79 21.75
CA GLU A 161 18.08 8.95 22.05
C GLU A 161 17.38 10.23 21.61
N THR A 162 17.67 11.34 22.29
CA THR A 162 17.21 12.65 21.84
C THR A 162 18.12 13.17 20.75
N THR A 163 17.57 14.00 19.88
CA THR A 163 18.30 14.56 18.75
C THR A 163 18.04 16.05 18.63
N GLY A 164 19.02 16.78 18.10
CA GLY A 164 18.89 18.22 17.87
C GLY A 164 17.98 18.54 16.68
N SER A 165 17.77 19.83 16.43
CA SER A 165 17.04 20.26 15.24
C SER A 165 17.73 19.83 13.94
N VAL A 166 16.95 19.80 12.87
CA VAL A 166 17.39 19.48 11.51
C VAL A 166 16.87 20.52 10.53
N ALA A 167 17.61 20.80 9.46
CA ALA A 167 17.06 21.53 8.34
C ALA A 167 16.21 20.59 7.48
N VAL A 168 15.21 21.13 6.79
CA VAL A 168 14.30 20.31 5.97
C VAL A 168 14.14 20.94 4.60
N VAL A 169 14.31 20.12 3.55
CA VAL A 169 13.89 20.47 2.20
C VAL A 169 12.51 19.89 1.96
N LYS A 170 11.55 20.76 1.65
CA LYS A 170 10.19 20.37 1.27
C LYS A 170 10.10 20.21 -0.24
N LEU A 171 9.62 19.06 -0.69
CA LEU A 171 9.43 18.71 -2.09
C LEU A 171 7.93 18.58 -2.39
N SER A 172 7.53 18.96 -3.59
CA SER A 172 6.15 18.75 -4.05
C SER A 172 6.00 17.34 -4.60
N VAL A 173 4.86 16.70 -4.38
CA VAL A 173 4.56 15.38 -4.96
C VAL A 173 3.30 15.49 -5.81
N LYS A 174 3.36 14.97 -7.03
CA LYS A 174 2.23 14.89 -7.94
C LYS A 174 2.12 13.48 -8.52
N ARG A 175 1.03 12.77 -8.20
CA ARG A 175 0.71 11.51 -8.89
C ARG A 175 0.27 11.86 -10.32
N GLN A 176 0.93 11.24 -11.30
CA GLN A 176 0.58 11.45 -12.70
C GLN A 176 -0.72 10.73 -13.06
N MET A 177 -1.29 11.08 -14.21
CA MET A 177 -2.49 10.48 -14.75
C MET A 177 -2.23 10.13 -16.21
N ALA A 178 -2.61 8.93 -16.62
CA ALA A 178 -2.47 8.51 -18.01
C ALA A 178 -3.36 9.39 -18.89
N ALA A 179 -2.80 9.89 -20.00
CA ALA A 179 -3.49 10.82 -20.91
C ALA A 179 -4.72 10.21 -21.60
N ALA A 180 -4.84 8.88 -21.61
CA ALA A 180 -5.92 8.15 -22.24
C ALA A 180 -7.24 8.16 -21.45
N PHE A 181 -7.21 8.52 -20.16
CA PHE A 181 -8.38 8.47 -19.29
C PHE A 181 -8.73 9.87 -18.79
N SER A 182 -10.02 10.17 -18.64
CA SER A 182 -10.52 11.34 -17.92
C SER A 182 -10.58 11.09 -16.40
N GLU A 183 -10.80 12.14 -15.60
CA GLU A 183 -10.99 11.95 -14.15
C GLU A 183 -12.24 11.10 -13.85
N SER A 184 -13.31 11.26 -14.62
CA SER A 184 -14.54 10.46 -14.51
C SER A 184 -14.34 8.98 -14.83
N GLU A 185 -13.34 8.64 -15.63
CA GLU A 185 -12.97 7.26 -15.96
C GLU A 185 -11.96 6.66 -14.96
N GLY A 186 -11.69 7.37 -13.86
CA GLY A 186 -10.74 6.95 -12.84
C GLY A 186 -9.29 7.33 -13.14
N GLY A 187 -9.03 8.27 -14.06
CA GLY A 187 -7.68 8.64 -14.48
C GLY A 187 -6.77 9.10 -13.34
N ARG A 188 -7.30 9.67 -12.25
CA ARG A 188 -6.52 9.99 -11.04
C ARG A 188 -5.86 8.78 -10.37
N HIS A 189 -6.32 7.58 -10.71
CA HIS A 189 -5.86 6.30 -10.16
C HIS A 189 -5.21 5.42 -11.23
N SER A 190 -4.74 6.00 -12.35
CA SER A 190 -4.27 5.25 -13.54
C SER A 190 -2.75 5.09 -13.68
N MET A 191 -1.98 5.63 -12.75
CA MET A 191 -0.51 5.59 -12.79
C MET A 191 0.02 5.25 -11.40
N GLY A 192 1.22 4.70 -11.35
CA GLY A 192 1.89 4.26 -10.12
C GLY A 192 2.31 2.80 -10.24
N LEU A 193 3.11 2.34 -9.29
CA LEU A 193 3.53 0.94 -9.20
C LEU A 193 2.32 0.03 -8.95
N VAL A 194 1.42 0.46 -8.06
CA VAL A 194 0.11 -0.15 -7.83
C VAL A 194 -0.94 0.95 -7.96
N ASP A 195 -1.95 0.73 -8.79
CA ASP A 195 -2.94 1.73 -9.15
C ASP A 195 -4.36 1.15 -9.23
N GLY A 196 -5.35 2.01 -8.98
CA GLY A 196 -6.75 1.59 -8.90
C GLY A 196 -7.40 1.33 -10.25
N ARG A 197 -6.83 1.84 -11.35
CA ARG A 197 -7.34 1.58 -12.70
C ARG A 197 -7.01 0.16 -13.12
N THR A 198 -5.82 -0.34 -12.79
CA THR A 198 -5.43 -1.72 -13.03
C THR A 198 -6.34 -2.68 -12.24
N VAL A 199 -6.61 -2.40 -10.97
CA VAL A 199 -7.62 -3.14 -10.17
C VAL A 199 -8.98 -3.12 -10.86
N PHE A 200 -9.46 -1.96 -11.29
CA PHE A 200 -10.74 -1.83 -12.00
C PHE A 200 -10.78 -2.64 -13.30
N ASN A 201 -9.68 -2.68 -14.06
CA ASN A 201 -9.61 -3.46 -15.30
C ASN A 201 -9.73 -4.97 -15.01
N TYR A 202 -9.07 -5.48 -13.97
CA TYR A 202 -9.21 -6.87 -13.56
C TYR A 202 -10.64 -7.19 -13.09
N ILE A 203 -11.27 -6.30 -12.33
CA ILE A 203 -12.69 -6.44 -11.95
C ILE A 203 -13.53 -6.52 -13.22
N ASN A 204 -13.36 -5.58 -14.15
CA ASN A 204 -14.13 -5.50 -15.38
C ASN A 204 -13.96 -6.73 -16.27
N ILE A 205 -12.76 -7.33 -16.34
CA ILE A 205 -12.52 -8.58 -17.08
C ILE A 205 -13.26 -9.73 -16.39
N MET A 206 -13.07 -9.93 -15.08
CA MET A 206 -13.66 -11.06 -14.38
C MET A 206 -15.18 -10.96 -14.24
N SER A 207 -15.74 -9.75 -14.22
CA SER A 207 -17.17 -9.52 -14.07
C SER A 207 -17.88 -9.16 -15.39
N ASP A 208 -17.30 -9.45 -16.56
CA ASP A 208 -17.93 -9.14 -17.84
C ASP A 208 -19.10 -10.08 -18.12
N GLU A 209 -20.33 -9.57 -17.98
CA GLU A 209 -21.57 -10.31 -18.23
C GLU A 209 -21.98 -10.36 -19.71
N THR A 210 -21.15 -9.86 -20.63
CA THR A 210 -21.43 -9.93 -22.07
C THR A 210 -21.60 -11.38 -22.50
N PRO A 211 -22.72 -11.76 -23.16
CA PRO A 211 -22.95 -13.14 -23.55
C PRO A 211 -21.90 -13.68 -24.52
N ASP A 212 -21.31 -14.83 -24.19
CA ASP A 212 -20.50 -15.64 -25.09
C ASP A 212 -21.16 -17.01 -25.25
N PHE A 213 -21.65 -17.31 -26.46
CA PHE A 213 -22.34 -18.58 -26.74
C PHE A 213 -21.37 -19.74 -26.99
N ASP A 214 -20.08 -19.44 -27.18
CA ASP A 214 -19.04 -20.45 -27.37
C ASP A 214 -18.38 -20.85 -26.04
N ASP A 215 -18.61 -20.09 -24.95
CA ASP A 215 -18.24 -20.49 -23.59
C ASP A 215 -19.28 -21.44 -22.97
N PRO A 216 -18.94 -22.72 -22.74
CA PRO A 216 -19.84 -23.66 -22.08
C PRO A 216 -19.83 -23.56 -20.54
N ALA A 217 -18.94 -22.76 -19.95
CA ALA A 217 -18.73 -22.71 -18.52
C ALA A 217 -19.80 -21.85 -17.82
N ASP A 218 -19.97 -20.59 -18.24
CA ASP A 218 -20.97 -19.67 -17.70
C ASP A 218 -21.73 -18.86 -18.77
N GLY A 219 -21.30 -18.94 -20.03
CA GLY A 219 -21.94 -18.29 -21.18
C GLY A 219 -21.70 -16.78 -21.24
N ALA A 220 -20.60 -16.30 -20.64
CA ALA A 220 -20.17 -14.92 -20.63
C ALA A 220 -18.70 -14.79 -21.05
N VAL A 221 -18.30 -13.55 -21.36
CA VAL A 221 -16.90 -13.22 -21.68
C VAL A 221 -16.00 -13.22 -20.43
N GLY A 222 -16.59 -12.94 -19.25
CA GLY A 222 -15.91 -12.91 -17.97
C GLY A 222 -15.72 -14.29 -17.33
N TYR A 223 -15.49 -14.30 -16.01
CA TYR A 223 -15.30 -15.52 -15.21
C TYR A 223 -16.31 -15.52 -14.06
N LEU A 224 -17.56 -15.75 -14.43
CA LEU A 224 -18.73 -15.70 -13.57
C LEU A 224 -18.96 -17.06 -12.90
N ASP A 225 -19.97 -17.14 -12.04
CA ASP A 225 -20.51 -18.40 -11.53
C ASP A 225 -19.47 -19.34 -10.88
N ARG A 226 -18.33 -18.81 -10.43
CA ARG A 226 -17.16 -19.54 -9.92
C ARG A 226 -17.30 -20.04 -8.47
N TRP A 227 -18.43 -20.65 -8.12
CA TRP A 227 -18.62 -21.26 -6.80
C TRP A 227 -17.82 -22.56 -6.66
N ALA A 228 -17.08 -22.70 -5.56
CA ALA A 228 -16.41 -23.94 -5.18
C ALA A 228 -17.42 -24.95 -4.61
N GLY A 229 -17.19 -26.27 -4.71
CA GLY A 229 -18.07 -27.25 -4.03
C GLY A 229 -18.69 -28.36 -4.86
N GLN A 230 -18.77 -28.22 -6.18
CA GLN A 230 -19.85 -28.89 -6.94
C GLN A 230 -19.44 -29.43 -8.32
N GLY A 231 -18.14 -29.52 -8.63
CA GLY A 231 -17.69 -29.92 -9.97
C GLY A 231 -18.15 -28.90 -11.02
N ASN A 232 -17.75 -27.65 -10.82
CA ASN A 232 -18.25 -26.50 -11.55
C ASN A 232 -17.25 -26.07 -12.63
N LEU A 233 -17.68 -26.10 -13.90
CA LEU A 233 -16.82 -25.74 -15.03
C LEU A 233 -16.38 -24.28 -15.00
N ALA A 234 -17.25 -23.35 -14.58
CA ALA A 234 -16.90 -21.94 -14.46
C ALA A 234 -15.86 -21.67 -13.37
N TYR A 235 -15.91 -22.46 -12.30
CA TYR A 235 -14.91 -22.43 -11.23
C TYR A 235 -13.53 -22.94 -11.71
N GLU A 236 -13.49 -24.02 -12.51
CA GLU A 236 -12.26 -24.50 -13.16
C GLU A 236 -11.71 -23.47 -14.16
N ASP A 237 -12.57 -22.91 -15.01
CA ASP A 237 -12.17 -21.93 -16.02
C ASP A 237 -11.57 -20.65 -15.40
N ALA A 238 -12.24 -20.11 -14.37
CA ALA A 238 -11.71 -19.01 -13.58
C ALA A 238 -10.34 -19.32 -12.98
N ALA A 239 -10.13 -20.53 -12.44
CA ALA A 239 -8.83 -20.92 -11.91
C ALA A 239 -7.75 -21.00 -13.00
N GLN A 240 -8.06 -21.53 -14.19
CA GLN A 240 -7.12 -21.57 -15.31
C GLN A 240 -6.72 -20.18 -15.80
N TYR A 241 -7.66 -19.23 -15.83
CA TYR A 241 -7.36 -17.83 -16.10
C TYR A 241 -6.39 -17.24 -15.08
N LEU A 242 -6.64 -17.46 -13.79
CA LEU A 242 -5.79 -16.94 -12.71
C LEU A 242 -4.39 -17.54 -12.74
N ILE A 243 -4.28 -18.85 -13.00
CA ILE A 243 -2.99 -19.55 -13.20
C ILE A 243 -2.24 -18.90 -14.35
N SER A 244 -2.86 -18.83 -15.53
CA SER A 244 -2.24 -18.28 -16.74
C SER A 244 -1.83 -16.82 -16.57
N THR A 245 -2.64 -16.05 -15.84
CA THR A 245 -2.38 -14.63 -15.54
C THR A 245 -1.14 -14.49 -14.65
N MET A 246 -1.05 -15.23 -13.55
CA MET A 246 0.10 -15.17 -12.65
C MET A 246 1.39 -15.74 -13.28
N GLU A 247 1.28 -16.83 -14.06
CA GLU A 247 2.40 -17.33 -14.87
C GLU A 247 2.86 -16.28 -15.88
N GLY A 248 1.91 -15.56 -16.49
CA GLY A 248 2.18 -14.44 -17.40
C GLY A 248 2.95 -13.29 -16.76
N PHE A 249 2.81 -13.08 -15.44
CA PHE A 249 3.64 -12.13 -14.68
C PHE A 249 5.07 -12.65 -14.43
N GLY A 250 5.34 -13.92 -14.69
CA GLY A 250 6.62 -14.58 -14.40
C GLY A 250 6.71 -15.15 -12.99
N LEU A 251 5.59 -15.38 -12.31
CA LEU A 251 5.54 -16.05 -11.01
C LEU A 251 5.57 -17.57 -11.18
N GLU A 252 6.15 -18.26 -10.20
CA GLU A 252 6.02 -19.71 -10.10
C GLU A 252 4.65 -20.04 -9.49
N VAL A 253 3.72 -20.56 -10.29
CA VAL A 253 2.37 -20.86 -9.81
C VAL A 253 2.29 -22.27 -9.28
N ILE A 254 1.92 -22.39 -8.00
CA ILE A 254 1.68 -23.67 -7.34
C ILE A 254 0.19 -23.77 -7.03
N VAL A 255 -0.47 -24.70 -7.71
CA VAL A 255 -1.88 -25.03 -7.48
C VAL A 255 -1.97 -26.14 -6.44
N GLN A 256 -2.68 -25.89 -5.34
CA GLN A 256 -2.98 -26.97 -4.39
C GLN A 256 -4.43 -27.40 -4.55
N ARG A 257 -4.63 -28.57 -5.15
CA ARG A 257 -5.94 -29.19 -5.32
C ARG A 257 -6.23 -30.15 -4.19
N PHE A 258 -7.36 -29.97 -3.52
CA PHE A 258 -7.73 -30.72 -2.33
C PHE A 258 -9.23 -31.06 -2.29
N VAL A 259 -9.54 -32.04 -1.45
CA VAL A 259 -10.92 -32.46 -1.13
C VAL A 259 -11.18 -32.09 0.31
N TYR A 260 -12.29 -31.41 0.57
CA TYR A 260 -12.75 -31.13 1.93
C TYR A 260 -13.93 -32.05 2.29
N ASP A 261 -13.76 -32.85 3.33
CA ASP A 261 -14.83 -33.69 3.88
C ASP A 261 -14.94 -33.44 5.38
N SER A 262 -16.02 -32.80 5.82
CA SER A 262 -16.26 -32.54 7.25
C SER A 262 -17.23 -33.55 7.82
N LEU A 263 -16.71 -34.45 8.65
CA LEU A 263 -17.53 -35.40 9.41
C LEU A 263 -18.45 -34.71 10.45
N MET A 264 -18.13 -33.46 10.83
CA MET A 264 -18.88 -32.70 11.84
C MET A 264 -20.06 -31.92 11.26
N THR A 265 -19.91 -31.38 10.05
CA THR A 265 -20.97 -30.62 9.37
C THR A 265 -21.65 -31.41 8.25
N GLY A 266 -21.09 -32.56 7.86
CA GLY A 266 -21.51 -33.33 6.69
C GLY A 266 -21.21 -32.63 5.36
N ALA A 267 -20.47 -31.52 5.38
CA ALA A 267 -20.14 -30.76 4.18
C ALA A 267 -19.04 -31.46 3.40
N GLN A 268 -19.33 -31.74 2.14
CA GLN A 268 -18.35 -32.26 1.18
C GLN A 268 -18.11 -31.20 0.10
N ASN A 269 -16.83 -30.87 -0.11
CA ASN A 269 -16.36 -30.18 -1.30
C ASN A 269 -15.43 -31.14 -2.04
N PRO A 270 -15.94 -31.85 -3.06
CA PRO A 270 -15.17 -32.84 -3.79
C PRO A 270 -14.02 -32.22 -4.61
N GLU A 271 -13.97 -30.90 -4.77
CA GLU A 271 -12.99 -30.24 -5.64
C GLU A 271 -12.80 -28.75 -5.27
N ALA A 272 -11.63 -28.45 -4.69
CA ALA A 272 -11.19 -27.09 -4.37
C ALA A 272 -9.73 -26.91 -4.79
N TYR A 273 -9.35 -25.73 -5.28
CA TYR A 273 -7.97 -25.41 -5.63
C TYR A 273 -7.58 -24.02 -5.20
N ASN A 274 -6.54 -23.92 -4.38
CA ASN A 274 -5.85 -22.66 -4.17
C ASN A 274 -4.93 -22.40 -5.35
N VAL A 275 -4.88 -21.15 -5.82
CA VAL A 275 -3.95 -20.70 -6.86
C VAL A 275 -2.99 -19.71 -6.22
N CYS A 276 -1.73 -20.11 -6.05
CA CYS A 276 -0.72 -19.28 -5.41
C CYS A 276 0.47 -19.03 -6.34
N GLY A 277 0.76 -17.77 -6.64
CA GLY A 277 1.97 -17.35 -7.35
C GLY A 277 3.09 -17.01 -6.37
N TYR A 278 4.28 -17.58 -6.58
CA TYR A 278 5.45 -17.40 -5.75
C TYR A 278 6.53 -16.61 -6.48
N ARG A 279 7.07 -15.60 -5.79
CA ARG A 279 8.32 -14.94 -6.12
C ARG A 279 9.30 -15.24 -4.99
N PHE A 280 10.13 -16.27 -5.19
CA PHE A 280 11.09 -16.71 -4.17
C PHE A 280 12.11 -15.62 -3.83
N GLY A 281 12.33 -15.43 -2.53
CA GLY A 281 13.30 -14.48 -2.02
C GLY A 281 14.73 -14.93 -2.29
N GLU A 282 15.62 -13.96 -2.53
CA GLU A 282 17.03 -14.24 -2.83
C GLU A 282 17.92 -14.39 -1.59
N VAL A 283 17.43 -14.00 -0.41
CA VAL A 283 18.20 -14.02 0.85
C VAL A 283 17.60 -15.01 1.83
N ASP A 284 16.31 -14.89 2.11
CA ASP A 284 15.57 -15.71 3.07
C ASP A 284 14.35 -16.35 2.35
N PRO A 285 14.55 -17.34 1.46
CA PRO A 285 13.46 -17.95 0.67
C PRO A 285 12.40 -18.64 1.54
N ASP A 286 12.75 -19.06 2.76
CA ASP A 286 11.83 -19.68 3.72
C ASP A 286 11.03 -18.65 4.53
N LYS A 287 11.31 -17.34 4.42
CA LYS A 287 10.46 -16.29 5.03
C LYS A 287 9.44 -15.81 4.02
N TRP A 288 8.17 -16.01 4.30
CA TRP A 288 7.08 -15.72 3.37
C TRP A 288 6.31 -14.47 3.81
N MET A 289 6.01 -13.61 2.83
CA MET A 289 5.12 -12.46 2.94
C MET A 289 3.94 -12.69 2.00
N VAL A 290 2.75 -12.82 2.57
CA VAL A 290 1.59 -13.38 1.84
C VAL A 290 0.52 -12.30 1.61
N PHE A 291 0.06 -12.18 0.37
CA PHE A 291 -1.11 -11.41 -0.03
C PHE A 291 -2.21 -12.40 -0.42
N GLY A 292 -3.35 -12.34 0.28
CA GLY A 292 -4.47 -13.25 0.10
C GLY A 292 -5.74 -12.55 -0.35
N ALA A 293 -6.53 -13.24 -1.16
CA ALA A 293 -7.94 -12.97 -1.41
C ALA A 293 -8.60 -14.32 -1.77
N HIS A 294 -9.93 -14.43 -1.74
CA HIS A 294 -10.58 -15.62 -2.28
C HIS A 294 -11.14 -15.36 -3.67
N PHE A 295 -11.02 -16.37 -4.53
CA PHE A 295 -11.53 -16.32 -5.90
C PHE A 295 -12.73 -17.24 -6.11
N ASP A 296 -13.30 -17.86 -5.08
CA ASP A 296 -14.68 -18.38 -5.18
C ASP A 296 -15.69 -17.26 -4.90
N ILE A 297 -16.91 -17.41 -5.43
CA ILE A 297 -18.06 -16.55 -5.10
C ILE A 297 -19.15 -17.38 -4.43
N ALA A 298 -19.93 -16.74 -3.56
CA ALA A 298 -21.18 -17.30 -3.11
C ALA A 298 -22.11 -17.59 -4.30
N PRO A 299 -22.77 -18.76 -4.34
CA PRO A 299 -23.74 -19.07 -5.39
C PRO A 299 -24.99 -18.17 -5.24
N PRO A 300 -25.68 -17.83 -6.35
CA PRO A 300 -26.95 -17.13 -6.29
C PRO A 300 -28.03 -17.96 -5.60
N VAL A 301 -29.01 -17.29 -4.96
CA VAL A 301 -30.19 -17.96 -4.41
C VAL A 301 -30.91 -18.71 -5.52
N ASN A 302 -31.01 -20.04 -5.41
CA ASN A 302 -31.87 -20.82 -6.29
C ASN A 302 -33.30 -20.30 -6.15
N GLY A 303 -33.84 -19.65 -7.20
CA GLY A 303 -35.14 -18.98 -7.24
C GLY A 303 -36.37 -19.89 -7.10
N GLY A 304 -36.25 -21.00 -6.38
CA GLY A 304 -37.32 -21.95 -6.10
C GLY A 304 -37.25 -22.42 -4.65
N MET A 305 -38.02 -21.74 -3.80
CA MET A 305 -38.45 -22.12 -2.45
C MET A 305 -37.54 -21.77 -1.25
N LEU A 306 -38.21 -21.00 -0.37
CA LEU A 306 -38.02 -20.81 1.08
C LEU A 306 -37.22 -19.58 1.51
N ASP A 307 -37.81 -18.95 2.53
CA ASP A 307 -37.27 -17.89 3.37
C ASP A 307 -35.79 -18.14 3.70
N PRO A 308 -34.88 -17.16 3.50
CA PRO A 308 -33.47 -17.24 3.86
C PRO A 308 -33.19 -17.67 5.31
N HIS A 309 -34.18 -17.57 6.21
CA HIS A 309 -34.09 -18.03 7.60
C HIS A 309 -34.29 -19.55 7.77
N ILE A 310 -34.71 -20.28 6.73
CA ILE A 310 -35.08 -21.71 6.81
C ILE A 310 -34.06 -22.63 6.11
N VAL A 311 -33.39 -22.17 5.05
CA VAL A 311 -32.51 -23.02 4.20
C VAL A 311 -31.02 -22.69 4.26
N GLY A 312 -30.61 -21.73 5.10
CA GLY A 312 -29.25 -21.22 5.11
C GLY A 312 -29.08 -20.12 4.07
N ARG A 313 -28.51 -19.00 4.52
CA ARG A 313 -28.42 -17.76 3.75
C ARG A 313 -27.49 -17.97 2.54
N THR A 314 -27.98 -17.72 1.32
CA THR A 314 -27.12 -17.49 0.14
C THR A 314 -27.36 -16.05 -0.32
N TYR A 315 -26.31 -15.22 -0.36
CA TYR A 315 -26.38 -13.80 -0.77
C TYR A 315 -25.56 -13.51 -2.03
N GLY A 316 -25.14 -14.54 -2.74
CA GLY A 316 -24.23 -14.45 -3.88
C GLY A 316 -24.85 -13.84 -5.13
N THR A 317 -23.97 -13.41 -6.04
CA THR A 317 -24.30 -12.97 -7.39
C THR A 317 -23.51 -13.80 -8.39
N ARG A 318 -23.83 -13.72 -9.69
CA ARG A 318 -23.01 -14.38 -10.72
C ARG A 318 -21.57 -13.83 -10.80
N VAL A 319 -21.36 -12.58 -10.37
CA VAL A 319 -20.08 -11.86 -10.57
C VAL A 319 -19.22 -11.75 -9.30
N GLY A 320 -19.84 -11.76 -8.11
CA GLY A 320 -19.16 -11.46 -6.83
C GLY A 320 -18.26 -10.23 -6.88
N ALA A 321 -18.73 -9.14 -7.49
CA ALA A 321 -17.89 -7.98 -7.80
C ALA A 321 -17.19 -7.40 -6.56
N TYR A 322 -17.93 -7.27 -5.46
CA TYR A 322 -17.40 -6.84 -4.16
C TYR A 322 -16.78 -7.99 -3.36
N ASP A 323 -17.43 -9.15 -3.41
CA ASP A 323 -17.12 -10.35 -2.63
C ASP A 323 -16.91 -11.55 -3.57
N ASN A 324 -15.68 -11.86 -4.00
CA ASN A 324 -14.46 -11.10 -3.75
C ASN A 324 -13.61 -10.91 -5.01
N THR A 325 -14.28 -10.64 -6.14
CA THR A 325 -13.61 -10.21 -7.40
C THR A 325 -12.74 -8.98 -7.15
N ALA A 326 -13.18 -8.06 -6.28
CA ALA A 326 -12.39 -6.89 -5.92
C ALA A 326 -11.07 -7.25 -5.21
N GLY A 327 -11.08 -8.08 -4.17
CA GLY A 327 -9.87 -8.52 -3.47
C GLY A 327 -8.96 -9.34 -4.38
N THR A 328 -9.52 -10.26 -5.17
CA THR A 328 -8.78 -11.03 -6.18
C THR A 328 -8.07 -10.09 -7.17
N SER A 329 -8.77 -9.07 -7.68
CA SER A 329 -8.20 -8.06 -8.58
C SER A 329 -7.07 -7.24 -7.93
N MET A 330 -7.20 -6.92 -6.64
CA MET A 330 -6.16 -6.22 -5.91
C MET A 330 -4.92 -7.10 -5.72
N VAL A 331 -5.08 -8.39 -5.38
CA VAL A 331 -3.95 -9.34 -5.29
C VAL A 331 -3.26 -9.48 -6.64
N LEU A 332 -4.01 -9.63 -7.75
CA LEU A 332 -3.44 -9.68 -9.09
C LEU A 332 -2.65 -8.41 -9.44
N THR A 333 -3.17 -7.24 -9.09
CA THR A 333 -2.49 -5.95 -9.35
C THR A 333 -1.17 -5.85 -8.56
N VAL A 334 -1.16 -6.29 -7.30
CA VAL A 334 0.08 -6.30 -6.50
C VAL A 334 1.05 -7.36 -7.04
N ALA A 335 0.55 -8.53 -7.43
CA ALA A 335 1.35 -9.60 -8.03
C ALA A 335 2.05 -9.13 -9.30
N GLU A 336 1.31 -8.51 -10.23
CA GLU A 336 1.85 -7.91 -11.45
C GLU A 336 2.94 -6.87 -11.15
N ALA A 337 2.67 -5.95 -10.22
CA ALA A 337 3.60 -4.89 -9.86
C ALA A 337 4.89 -5.42 -9.22
N MET A 338 4.78 -6.45 -8.37
CA MET A 338 5.87 -6.94 -7.55
C MET A 338 6.68 -8.06 -8.24
N ALA A 339 6.12 -8.76 -9.23
CA ALA A 339 6.80 -9.84 -9.94
C ALA A 339 8.12 -9.40 -10.60
N ALA A 340 8.21 -8.12 -10.98
CA ALA A 340 9.40 -7.54 -11.61
C ALA A 340 10.56 -7.23 -10.63
N TYR A 341 10.33 -7.32 -9.31
CA TYR A 341 11.34 -6.96 -8.30
C TYR A 341 11.98 -8.21 -7.70
N SER A 342 13.27 -8.08 -7.38
CA SER A 342 13.96 -9.01 -6.48
C SER A 342 13.65 -8.63 -5.03
N THR A 343 13.31 -9.62 -4.22
CA THR A 343 12.99 -9.45 -2.81
C THR A 343 13.88 -10.32 -1.95
N ARG A 344 14.14 -9.88 -0.72
CA ARG A 344 14.95 -10.66 0.24
C ARG A 344 14.18 -11.89 0.71
N ASN A 345 12.91 -11.68 1.05
CA ASN A 345 11.95 -12.70 1.47
C ASN A 345 11.10 -13.15 0.28
N THR A 346 10.52 -14.34 0.37
CA THR A 346 9.56 -14.84 -0.62
C THR A 346 8.26 -14.07 -0.52
N MET A 347 7.75 -13.62 -1.67
CA MET A 347 6.42 -13.01 -1.80
C MET A 347 5.46 -14.06 -2.35
N VAL A 348 4.31 -14.22 -1.70
CA VAL A 348 3.28 -15.18 -2.10
C VAL A 348 1.97 -14.45 -2.37
N PHE A 349 1.40 -14.66 -3.55
CA PHE A 349 0.12 -14.10 -3.97
C PHE A 349 -0.88 -15.26 -4.09
N CYS A 350 -1.71 -15.44 -3.07
CA CYS A 350 -2.61 -16.60 -2.99
C CYS A 350 -4.06 -16.19 -3.19
N LEU A 351 -4.73 -16.94 -4.05
CA LEU A 351 -6.16 -16.89 -4.29
C LEU A 351 -6.80 -18.15 -3.71
N TRP A 352 -7.50 -17.97 -2.59
CA TRP A 352 -8.10 -19.04 -1.81
C TRP A 352 -9.35 -19.58 -2.47
N SER A 353 -9.54 -20.90 -2.33
CA SER A 353 -10.81 -21.56 -2.63
C SER A 353 -11.66 -21.75 -1.39
N GLY A 354 -12.98 -21.68 -1.55
CA GLY A 354 -13.94 -22.17 -0.57
C GLY A 354 -13.99 -21.32 0.69
N GLU A 355 -13.71 -20.02 0.58
CA GLU A 355 -13.89 -19.05 1.67
C GLU A 355 -15.36 -19.01 2.08
N GLU A 356 -16.25 -18.92 1.08
CA GLU A 356 -17.71 -18.82 1.21
C GLU A 356 -18.33 -20.05 1.87
N GLY A 357 -17.59 -21.17 1.84
CA GLY A 357 -17.92 -22.42 2.50
C GLY A 357 -17.30 -22.59 3.90
N GLY A 358 -16.58 -21.58 4.40
CA GLY A 358 -15.87 -21.58 5.67
C GLY A 358 -14.36 -21.77 5.54
N LYS A 359 -13.66 -20.86 4.82
CA LYS A 359 -12.18 -20.70 4.84
C LYS A 359 -11.36 -21.94 4.45
N ARG A 360 -11.95 -22.84 3.68
CA ARG A 360 -11.40 -24.20 3.45
C ARG A 360 -10.03 -24.16 2.77
N GLY A 361 -9.83 -23.25 1.82
CA GLY A 361 -8.59 -23.08 1.10
C GLY A 361 -7.45 -22.54 1.95
N SER A 362 -7.71 -21.50 2.75
CA SER A 362 -6.70 -20.98 3.67
C SER A 362 -6.35 -21.97 4.77
N ASP A 363 -7.33 -22.73 5.28
CA ASP A 363 -7.09 -23.81 6.24
C ASP A 363 -6.19 -24.89 5.62
N PHE A 364 -6.51 -25.32 4.39
CA PHE A 364 -5.68 -26.31 3.69
C PHE A 364 -4.25 -25.81 3.48
N TRP A 365 -4.09 -24.57 3.02
CA TRP A 365 -2.77 -23.99 2.78
C TRP A 365 -1.95 -23.88 4.07
N THR A 366 -2.56 -23.44 5.16
CA THR A 366 -1.85 -23.30 6.43
C THR A 366 -1.49 -24.65 7.05
N ASP A 367 -2.44 -25.59 7.09
CA ASP A 367 -2.25 -26.86 7.81
C ASP A 367 -1.42 -27.87 7.03
N TYR A 368 -1.62 -27.99 5.73
CA TYR A 368 -0.90 -28.98 4.92
C TYR A 368 0.27 -28.33 4.18
N TRP A 369 0.03 -27.29 3.40
CA TRP A 369 1.08 -26.74 2.55
C TRP A 369 2.20 -26.07 3.35
N VAL A 370 1.88 -25.28 4.39
CA VAL A 370 2.90 -24.63 5.22
C VAL A 370 3.41 -25.56 6.32
N LYS A 371 2.55 -26.05 7.21
CA LYS A 371 3.02 -26.79 8.41
C LYS A 371 3.56 -28.19 8.09
N GLU A 372 2.97 -28.91 7.14
CA GLU A 372 3.39 -30.28 6.82
C GLU A 372 4.40 -30.35 5.68
N ASP A 373 4.09 -29.76 4.53
CA ASP A 373 4.92 -29.87 3.32
C ASP A 373 6.14 -28.93 3.34
N ASN A 374 6.02 -27.77 3.99
CA ASN A 374 7.07 -26.75 4.05
C ASN A 374 7.39 -26.32 5.50
N PRO A 375 7.76 -27.25 6.41
CA PRO A 375 7.84 -26.99 7.85
C PRO A 375 8.92 -26.00 8.28
N ASN A 376 9.85 -25.65 7.38
CA ASN A 376 10.88 -24.64 7.64
C ASN A 376 10.41 -23.22 7.31
N VAL A 377 9.27 -23.08 6.66
CA VAL A 377 8.73 -21.78 6.24
C VAL A 377 8.21 -21.01 7.44
N GLU A 378 8.61 -19.75 7.53
CA GLU A 378 8.07 -18.77 8.47
C GLU A 378 7.22 -17.74 7.71
N VAL A 379 5.91 -17.75 7.94
CA VAL A 379 5.02 -16.69 7.43
C VAL A 379 5.18 -15.47 8.32
N THR A 380 5.91 -14.47 7.83
CA THR A 380 6.25 -13.25 8.59
C THR A 380 5.09 -12.26 8.61
N ASN A 381 4.34 -12.18 7.52
CA ASN A 381 3.28 -11.18 7.30
C ASN A 381 2.19 -11.78 6.40
N TYR A 382 0.93 -11.44 6.67
CA TYR A 382 -0.21 -11.83 5.85
C TYR A 382 -1.23 -10.71 5.74
N VAL A 383 -1.49 -10.25 4.52
CA VAL A 383 -2.54 -9.26 4.21
C VAL A 383 -3.66 -9.95 3.44
N ASN A 384 -4.85 -10.04 4.03
CA ASN A 384 -6.06 -10.50 3.34
C ASN A 384 -6.84 -9.31 2.76
N LEU A 385 -7.25 -9.41 1.51
CA LEU A 385 -8.06 -8.42 0.79
C LEU A 385 -9.41 -9.06 0.50
N ASP A 386 -10.41 -8.65 1.27
CA ASP A 386 -11.76 -9.19 1.21
C ASP A 386 -12.78 -8.09 1.41
N MET A 387 -13.78 -8.06 0.54
CA MET A 387 -14.82 -7.04 0.50
C MET A 387 -14.22 -5.62 0.48
N ALA A 388 -13.38 -5.32 -0.51
CA ALA A 388 -12.69 -4.04 -0.66
C ALA A 388 -13.25 -3.21 -1.85
N GLY A 389 -13.22 -1.88 -1.76
CA GLY A 389 -13.51 -0.99 -2.91
C GLY A 389 -14.80 -0.18 -2.88
N VAL A 390 -15.55 -0.16 -1.78
CA VAL A 390 -16.72 0.73 -1.61
C VAL A 390 -16.30 2.06 -0.97
N ASN A 391 -16.66 3.19 -1.61
CA ASN A 391 -16.40 4.53 -1.07
C ASN A 391 -17.47 4.95 -0.05
N TRP A 392 -17.06 5.69 0.98
CA TRP A 392 -17.97 6.34 1.92
C TRP A 392 -18.72 7.53 1.27
N PRO A 393 -20.02 7.75 1.58
CA PRO A 393 -20.92 6.84 2.30
C PRO A 393 -21.33 5.64 1.44
N GLY A 394 -21.00 4.44 1.92
CA GLY A 394 -21.45 3.18 1.35
C GLY A 394 -22.65 2.67 2.13
N GLY A 395 -23.79 2.47 1.48
CA GLY A 395 -24.90 1.71 2.06
C GLY A 395 -24.69 0.22 1.78
N GLY A 396 -24.79 -0.63 2.81
CA GLY A 396 -24.76 -2.09 2.67
C GLY A 396 -23.88 -2.76 3.72
N GLY A 397 -24.51 -3.23 4.80
CA GLY A 397 -23.83 -3.90 5.91
C GLY A 397 -23.09 -5.16 5.48
N ALA A 398 -21.88 -5.34 5.99
CA ALA A 398 -21.24 -6.65 6.01
C ALA A 398 -22.18 -7.66 6.72
N PRO A 399 -22.32 -8.90 6.22
CA PRO A 399 -23.03 -9.96 6.93
C PRO A 399 -22.38 -10.15 8.31
N CYS A 400 -23.14 -9.97 9.39
CA CYS A 400 -22.65 -10.27 10.73
C CYS A 400 -23.25 -11.60 11.22
N GLY A 401 -22.41 -12.43 11.85
CA GLY A 401 -22.76 -13.77 12.29
C GLY A 401 -21.61 -14.78 12.13
N ASN A 402 -21.75 -15.93 12.81
CA ASN A 402 -20.72 -16.98 12.93
C ASN A 402 -20.04 -17.33 11.59
N GLY A 403 -18.77 -16.95 11.46
CA GLY A 403 -17.93 -17.22 10.28
C GLY A 403 -17.10 -16.01 9.83
N HIS A 404 -17.69 -14.80 9.89
CA HIS A 404 -17.12 -13.58 9.27
C HIS A 404 -16.78 -12.46 10.27
N GLY A 405 -16.46 -12.80 11.53
CA GLY A 405 -15.92 -11.84 12.51
C GLY A 405 -16.72 -11.63 13.79
N GLY A 406 -17.13 -12.71 14.46
CA GLY A 406 -17.56 -12.66 15.86
C GLY A 406 -18.75 -11.74 16.15
N GLY A 407 -19.95 -12.12 15.73
CA GLY A 407 -21.19 -11.43 16.07
C GLY A 407 -22.36 -12.40 16.27
N ASN A 408 -23.43 -11.95 16.94
CA ASN A 408 -24.66 -12.74 17.13
C ASN A 408 -25.24 -13.14 15.76
N GLY A 409 -25.51 -14.43 15.55
CA GLY A 409 -25.85 -15.04 14.25
C GLY A 409 -27.18 -14.63 13.58
N ASN A 410 -27.80 -13.53 14.00
CA ASN A 410 -29.14 -13.11 13.57
C ASN A 410 -29.23 -11.63 13.14
N CYS A 411 -28.14 -11.00 12.70
CA CYS A 411 -28.25 -9.68 12.10
C CYS A 411 -28.48 -9.78 10.58
N ASP A 412 -29.34 -8.89 10.09
CA ASP A 412 -29.67 -8.70 8.67
C ASP A 412 -28.79 -7.55 8.16
N PRO A 413 -28.13 -7.65 6.99
CA PRO A 413 -27.44 -6.51 6.39
C PRO A 413 -28.47 -5.40 6.10
N GLU A 414 -28.47 -4.37 6.94
CA GLU A 414 -29.39 -3.23 6.82
C GLU A 414 -29.10 -2.47 5.50
N PRO A 415 -30.05 -2.40 4.56
CA PRO A 415 -29.85 -1.74 3.27
C PRO A 415 -30.02 -0.20 3.35
N GLN A 416 -30.41 0.33 4.52
CA GLN A 416 -30.52 1.77 4.73
C GLN A 416 -29.15 2.38 5.05
N ILE A 417 -28.88 3.55 4.45
CA ILE A 417 -27.76 4.40 4.84
C ILE A 417 -27.98 4.79 6.30
N ASP A 418 -27.12 4.31 7.20
CA ASP A 418 -27.11 4.75 8.59
C ASP A 418 -26.92 6.28 8.63
N PRO A 419 -27.81 7.05 9.29
CA PRO A 419 -27.64 8.50 9.40
C PRO A 419 -26.32 8.92 10.07
N ASP A 420 -25.68 8.02 10.83
CA ASP A 420 -24.43 8.24 11.56
C ASP A 420 -23.23 7.46 10.97
N GLY A 421 -23.48 6.47 10.10
CA GLY A 421 -22.50 5.96 9.13
C GLY A 421 -21.43 4.96 9.59
N TYR A 422 -21.78 3.66 9.53
CA TYR A 422 -21.05 2.47 10.01
C TYR A 422 -20.95 2.37 11.56
N PRO A 423 -20.84 1.16 12.15
CA PRO A 423 -21.44 0.81 13.43
C PRO A 423 -20.87 1.65 14.57
N LYS A 424 -21.77 2.01 15.50
CA LYS A 424 -21.57 2.60 16.83
C LYS A 424 -20.10 2.86 17.18
N ASP A 425 -19.79 4.13 17.43
CA ASP A 425 -18.57 4.78 17.97
C ASP A 425 -17.62 3.99 18.90
N SER A 426 -17.96 2.79 19.36
CA SER A 426 -17.06 1.85 20.02
C SER A 426 -16.12 1.07 19.07
N GLU A 427 -16.30 1.11 17.75
CA GLU A 427 -15.53 0.30 16.79
C GLU A 427 -15.01 1.11 15.60
N VAL A 428 -13.91 1.85 15.81
CA VAL A 428 -13.20 2.60 14.77
C VAL A 428 -12.33 1.64 13.94
N TRP A 429 -12.64 1.42 12.65
CA TRP A 429 -11.80 0.61 11.75
C TRP A 429 -11.51 1.33 10.42
N PRO A 430 -10.33 1.94 10.21
CA PRO A 430 -9.78 2.09 8.87
C PRO A 430 -9.40 0.69 8.33
N MET A 431 -9.48 0.48 7.02
CA MET A 431 -8.92 -0.66 6.25
C MET A 431 -8.03 -1.59 7.11
N ARG A 432 -8.53 -2.78 7.49
CA ARG A 432 -7.72 -3.77 8.20
C ARG A 432 -6.65 -4.29 7.24
N VAL A 433 -5.47 -3.68 7.27
CA VAL A 433 -4.24 -4.38 6.88
C VAL A 433 -3.91 -5.28 8.08
N TYR A 434 -4.27 -6.56 8.00
CA TYR A 434 -3.70 -7.53 8.92
C TYR A 434 -2.20 -7.59 8.63
N ILE A 435 -1.37 -7.40 9.64
CA ILE A 435 0.08 -7.60 9.57
C ILE A 435 0.45 -8.40 10.82
N GLY A 436 0.83 -9.66 10.66
CA GLY A 436 1.30 -10.53 11.75
C GLY A 436 0.18 -11.25 12.51
N PRO A 437 0.55 -12.26 13.32
CA PRO A 437 -0.22 -13.49 13.49
C PRO A 437 -1.56 -13.24 14.19
N SER A 438 -2.59 -13.91 13.69
CA SER A 438 -3.86 -14.11 14.38
C SER A 438 -3.57 -14.70 15.76
N LEU A 439 -3.72 -13.89 16.81
CA LEU A 439 -3.75 -14.38 18.18
C LEU A 439 -4.99 -15.25 18.34
N ASP A 440 -4.83 -16.55 18.21
CA ASP A 440 -5.54 -17.52 19.04
C ASP A 440 -4.57 -18.67 19.38
N PRO A 441 -4.64 -19.21 20.61
CA PRO A 441 -3.66 -20.14 21.19
C PRO A 441 -3.56 -21.51 20.53
#